data_AF-A0A7W0L8C3-F1
#
_entry.id   AF-A0A7W0L8C3-F1
#
_cell.length_a   1.000
_cell.length_b   1.000
_cell.length_c   1.000
_cell.angle_alpha   90.00
_cell.angle_beta   90.00
_cell.angle_gamma   90.00
#
_symmetry.space_group_name_H-M   'P 1'
#
loop_
_entity.id
_entity.type
_entity.pdbx_description
1 polymer ?
#
loop_
_entity_poly.entity_id
_entity_poly.type
_entity_poly.pdbx_seq_one_letter_code
_entity_poly.pdbx_strand_id
1 'polypeptide(L)'
;MAELLPVTDLPDEFAYPPEFIRTVELGLLSLEPWWVLVGEQLHFTLSGLQKRYPEEIYIPFAARQDNDDIACWTETGLEIVIVHDFASAGFERQGGFPHFHAWLRAAVEDFIAWGEEELGL
;
A
#
# COMPACT_ATOMS: atom_id res chain seq x y z
N MET A 1 0.13 -6.97 -17.75
CA MET A 1 -0.93 -6.24 -17.02
C MET A 1 -0.61 -6.43 -15.54
N ALA A 2 -0.67 -5.39 -14.73
CA ALA A 2 -0.47 -5.50 -13.30
C ALA A 2 -1.50 -6.47 -12.70
N GLU A 3 -1.05 -7.39 -11.86
CA GLU A 3 -1.88 -8.42 -11.25
C GLU A 3 -2.24 -8.01 -9.82
N LEU A 4 -3.50 -7.66 -9.59
CA LEU A 4 -4.06 -7.33 -8.28
C LEU A 4 -4.70 -8.59 -7.66
N LEU A 5 -5.05 -8.52 -6.36
CA LEU A 5 -5.79 -9.60 -5.73
C LEU A 5 -7.16 -9.78 -6.41
N PRO A 6 -7.59 -11.02 -6.67
CA PRO A 6 -8.91 -11.26 -7.21
C PRO A 6 -9.98 -10.94 -6.15
N VAL A 7 -11.18 -10.58 -6.61
CA VAL A 7 -12.31 -10.24 -5.72
C VAL A 7 -12.65 -11.37 -4.73
N THR A 8 -12.36 -12.62 -5.08
CA THR A 8 -12.56 -13.79 -4.20
C THR A 8 -11.65 -13.81 -2.98
N ASP A 9 -10.56 -13.06 -3.00
CA ASP A 9 -9.54 -13.02 -1.95
C ASP A 9 -9.67 -11.74 -1.10
N LEU A 10 -10.70 -10.93 -1.37
CA LEU A 10 -10.98 -9.66 -0.70
C LEU A 10 -12.21 -9.82 0.23
N PRO A 11 -12.32 -9.01 1.30
CA PRO A 11 -13.52 -8.97 2.13
C PRO A 11 -14.78 -8.65 1.31
N ASP A 12 -15.94 -9.15 1.74
CA ASP A 12 -17.20 -8.99 1.02
C ASP A 12 -17.59 -7.52 0.76
N GLU A 13 -17.23 -6.62 1.66
CA GLU A 13 -17.51 -5.18 1.56
C GLU A 13 -16.42 -4.39 0.80
N PHE A 14 -15.33 -5.06 0.41
CA PHE A 14 -14.21 -4.40 -0.22
C PHE A 14 -14.46 -4.18 -1.71
N ALA A 15 -14.16 -2.96 -2.15
CA ALA A 15 -13.99 -2.66 -3.57
C ALA A 15 -12.75 -1.79 -3.76
N TYR A 16 -11.96 -2.11 -4.79
CA TYR A 16 -10.87 -1.23 -5.18
C TYR A 16 -11.41 0.14 -5.59
N PRO A 17 -10.86 1.24 -5.06
CA PRO A 17 -11.23 2.57 -5.51
C PRO A 17 -10.96 2.73 -7.02
N PRO A 18 -11.89 3.27 -7.81
CA PRO A 18 -11.71 3.43 -9.25
C PRO A 18 -10.45 4.21 -9.64
N GLU A 19 -10.05 5.17 -8.81
CA GLU A 19 -8.82 5.95 -8.98
C GLU A 19 -7.54 5.12 -8.79
N PHE A 20 -7.56 4.12 -7.91
CA PHE A 20 -6.46 3.18 -7.76
C PHE A 20 -6.34 2.29 -9.00
N ILE A 21 -7.47 1.73 -9.46
CA ILE A 21 -7.51 0.92 -10.69
C ILE A 21 -6.95 1.71 -11.88
N ARG A 22 -7.39 2.96 -12.05
CA ARG A 22 -6.87 3.83 -13.12
C ARG A 22 -5.37 4.07 -13.02
N THR A 23 -4.83 4.27 -11.82
CA THR A 23 -3.39 4.44 -11.57
C THR A 23 -2.61 3.21 -12.03
N VAL A 24 -3.11 2.02 -11.68
CA VAL A 24 -2.53 0.72 -12.07
C VAL A 24 -2.60 0.50 -13.58
N GLU A 25 -3.74 0.79 -14.21
CA GLU A 25 -3.92 0.69 -15.67
C GLU A 25 -2.97 1.60 -16.46
N LEU A 26 -2.66 2.78 -15.91
CA LEU A 26 -1.71 3.74 -16.49
C LEU A 26 -0.25 3.37 -16.24
N GLY A 27 0.03 2.31 -15.47
CA GLY A 27 1.38 1.85 -15.18
C GLY A 27 2.14 2.73 -14.18
N LEU A 28 1.44 3.55 -13.39
CA LEU A 28 2.01 4.37 -12.32
C LEU A 28 2.29 3.51 -11.08
N LEU A 29 3.22 2.56 -11.21
CA LEU A 29 3.53 1.56 -10.18
C LEU A 29 4.78 1.90 -9.37
N SER A 30 5.61 2.82 -9.88
CA SER A 30 6.90 3.19 -9.31
C SER A 30 6.89 4.67 -8.98
N LEU A 31 6.75 4.99 -7.69
CA LEU A 31 6.79 6.33 -7.11
C LEU A 31 7.83 6.33 -6.00
N GLU A 32 9.07 5.93 -6.34
CA GLU A 32 10.20 5.77 -5.41
C GLU A 32 10.24 6.89 -4.37
N PRO A 33 10.05 6.59 -3.08
CA PRO A 33 10.34 5.30 -2.45
C PRO A 33 9.16 4.32 -2.39
N TRP A 34 7.97 4.67 -2.89
CA TRP A 34 6.79 3.80 -2.89
C TRP A 34 6.67 2.96 -4.16
N TRP A 35 6.34 1.69 -3.98
CA TRP A 35 6.10 0.73 -5.05
C TRP A 35 4.73 0.09 -4.89
N VAL A 36 3.89 0.19 -5.92
CA VAL A 36 2.60 -0.51 -5.94
C VAL A 36 2.86 -2.01 -6.05
N LEU A 37 2.31 -2.76 -5.10
CA LEU A 37 2.46 -4.20 -5.01
C LEU A 37 1.55 -4.90 -6.01
N VAL A 38 2.13 -5.82 -6.79
CA VAL A 38 1.41 -6.63 -7.78
C VAL A 38 1.96 -8.06 -7.80
N GLY A 39 1.17 -9.01 -8.30
CA GLY A 39 1.58 -10.40 -8.50
C GLY A 39 2.12 -11.08 -7.24
N GLU A 40 3.21 -11.82 -7.37
CA GLU A 40 3.79 -12.60 -6.27
C GLU A 40 4.16 -11.75 -5.05
N GLN A 41 4.66 -10.53 -5.25
CA GLN A 41 5.04 -9.65 -4.15
C GLN A 41 3.83 -9.23 -3.32
N LEU A 42 2.70 -8.93 -3.98
CA LEU A 42 1.45 -8.61 -3.30
C LEU A 42 0.95 -9.79 -2.45
N HIS A 43 0.97 -11.00 -3.00
CA HIS A 43 0.56 -12.21 -2.26
C HIS A 43 1.49 -12.54 -1.09
N PHE A 44 2.80 -12.37 -1.28
CA PHE A 44 3.79 -12.58 -0.23
C PHE A 44 3.58 -11.61 0.93
N THR A 45 3.43 -10.31 0.64
CA THR A 45 3.18 -9.27 1.65
C THR A 45 1.87 -9.52 2.39
N LEU A 46 0.78 -9.84 1.67
CA LEU A 46 -0.51 -10.16 2.29
C LEU A 46 -0.38 -11.36 3.26
N SER A 47 0.26 -12.44 2.83
CA SER A 47 0.45 -13.63 3.68
C SER A 47 1.31 -13.32 4.91
N GLY A 48 2.31 -12.45 4.77
CA GLY A 48 3.13 -11.99 5.88
C GLY A 48 2.33 -11.20 6.91
N LEU A 49 1.58 -10.19 6.45
CA LEU A 49 0.72 -9.35 7.29
C LEU A 49 -0.30 -10.20 8.06
N GLN A 50 -1.00 -11.12 7.39
CA GLN A 50 -1.99 -12.00 8.03
C GLN A 50 -1.39 -12.91 9.11
N LYS A 51 -0.12 -13.33 8.96
CA LYS A 51 0.58 -14.13 9.97
C LYS A 51 0.99 -13.30 11.19
N ARG A 52 1.40 -12.06 10.98
CA ARG A 52 1.88 -11.16 12.03
C ARG A 52 0.74 -10.49 12.80
N TYR A 53 -0.32 -10.13 12.09
CA TYR A 53 -1.46 -9.38 12.61
C TYR A 53 -2.78 -10.11 12.30
N PRO A 54 -3.00 -11.33 12.83
CA PRO A 54 -4.14 -12.17 12.46
C PRO A 54 -5.51 -11.61 12.91
N GLU A 55 -5.52 -10.66 13.85
CA GLU A 55 -6.73 -10.02 14.37
C GLU A 55 -7.14 -8.77 13.55
N GLU A 56 -6.34 -8.38 12.57
CA GLU A 56 -6.53 -7.17 11.77
C GLU A 56 -6.66 -7.52 10.28
N ILE A 57 -7.51 -6.79 9.56
CA ILE A 57 -7.67 -6.94 8.11
C ILE A 57 -6.90 -5.82 7.42
N TYR A 58 -5.70 -6.17 6.94
CA TYR A 58 -4.86 -5.29 6.12
C TYR A 58 -4.75 -5.84 4.71
N ILE A 59 -5.20 -5.07 3.72
CA ILE A 59 -5.07 -5.41 2.31
C ILE A 59 -3.96 -4.55 1.72
N PRO A 60 -2.72 -5.07 1.58
CA PRO A 60 -1.60 -4.27 1.12
C PRO A 60 -1.79 -3.84 -0.34
N PHE A 61 -1.30 -2.65 -0.69
CA PHE A 61 -1.29 -2.20 -2.08
C PHE A 61 -0.01 -1.45 -2.47
N ALA A 62 0.77 -0.95 -1.52
CA ALA A 62 2.08 -0.39 -1.80
C ALA A 62 3.07 -0.69 -0.67
N ALA A 63 4.35 -0.83 -1.00
CA ALA A 63 5.45 -0.94 -0.04
C ALA A 63 6.44 0.20 -0.25
N ARG A 64 7.01 0.70 0.84
CA ARG A 64 8.11 1.67 0.79
C ARG A 64 9.44 0.91 0.76
N GLN A 65 10.43 1.38 0.01
CA GLN A 65 11.69 0.65 -0.21
C GLN A 65 12.77 0.89 0.84
N ASP A 66 12.70 2.03 1.53
CA ASP A 66 13.71 2.52 2.48
C ASP A 66 13.40 2.09 3.92
N ASN A 67 12.21 1.54 4.17
CA ASN A 67 11.79 1.01 5.45
C ASN A 67 10.76 -0.13 5.28
N ASP A 68 10.24 -0.64 6.39
CA ASP A 68 9.26 -1.74 6.40
C ASP A 68 7.79 -1.25 6.32
N ASP A 69 7.54 -0.03 5.83
CA ASP A 69 6.19 0.51 5.75
C ASP A 69 5.43 -0.03 4.55
N ILE A 70 4.21 -0.48 4.82
CA ILE A 70 3.25 -0.98 3.85
C ILE A 70 2.00 -0.12 3.92
N ALA A 71 1.59 0.45 2.79
CA ALA A 71 0.29 1.07 2.66
C ALA A 71 -0.75 -0.03 2.43
N CYS A 72 -1.71 -0.10 3.34
CA CYS A 72 -2.79 -1.07 3.32
C CYS A 72 -4.14 -0.38 3.28
N TRP A 73 -5.09 -0.98 2.59
CA TRP A 73 -6.49 -0.66 2.80
C TRP A 73 -7.02 -1.29 4.08
N THR A 74 -8.00 -0.63 4.68
CA THR A 74 -8.88 -1.25 5.69
C THR A 74 -9.92 -2.16 5.02
N GLU A 75 -10.69 -2.90 5.82
CA GLU A 75 -11.69 -3.89 5.36
C GLU A 75 -12.64 -3.38 4.27
N THR A 76 -13.00 -2.09 4.30
CA THR A 76 -13.95 -1.49 3.34
C THR A 76 -13.30 -0.94 2.06
N GLY A 77 -11.97 -0.78 2.04
CA GLY A 77 -11.27 -0.12 0.93
C GLY A 77 -11.38 1.41 0.91
N LEU A 78 -12.04 2.03 1.91
CA LEU A 78 -12.25 3.48 1.95
C LEU A 78 -11.05 4.23 2.53
N GLU A 79 -10.42 3.65 3.55
CA GLU A 79 -9.31 4.27 4.28
C GLU A 79 -8.01 3.51 4.05
N ILE A 80 -6.91 4.23 4.21
CA ILE A 80 -5.56 3.68 4.12
C ILE A 80 -4.90 3.78 5.48
N VAL A 81 -4.23 2.72 5.88
CA VAL A 81 -3.35 2.68 7.05
C VAL A 81 -1.93 2.40 6.60
N ILE A 82 -0.95 3.02 7.26
CA ILE A 82 0.47 2.70 7.08
C ILE A 82 0.85 1.71 8.17
N VAL A 83 1.18 0.48 7.75
CA VAL A 83 1.57 -0.64 8.61
C VAL A 83 3.08 -0.81 8.53
N HIS A 84 3.76 -0.64 9.65
CA HIS A 84 5.17 -0.98 9.80
C HIS A 84 5.31 -2.49 10.04
N ASP A 85 5.60 -3.25 8.99
CA ASP A 85 5.30 -4.69 8.84
C ASP A 85 6.16 -5.64 9.72
N PHE A 86 6.99 -5.11 10.61
CA PHE A 86 7.72 -5.91 11.62
C PHE A 86 7.62 -5.34 13.03
N ALA A 87 6.73 -4.36 13.25
CA ALA A 87 6.40 -3.89 14.58
C ALA A 87 5.66 -4.98 15.39
N SER A 88 5.76 -4.90 16.72
CA SER A 88 4.90 -5.68 17.62
C SER A 88 3.43 -5.37 17.38
N ALA A 89 2.57 -6.39 17.45
CA ALA A 89 1.13 -6.23 17.32
C ALA A 89 0.57 -5.16 18.29
N GLY A 90 -0.29 -4.28 17.78
CA GLY A 90 -0.82 -3.09 18.46
C GLY A 90 0.01 -1.81 18.24
N PHE A 91 1.19 -1.90 17.62
CA PHE A 91 2.07 -0.76 17.33
C PHE A 91 2.41 -0.62 15.85
N GLU A 92 1.87 -1.49 15.00
CA GLU A 92 2.18 -1.53 13.57
C GLU A 92 1.57 -0.35 12.80
N ARG A 93 0.47 0.23 13.26
CA ARG A 93 -0.13 1.40 12.61
C ARG A 93 0.66 2.66 12.95
N GLN A 94 1.34 3.23 11.96
CA GLN A 94 2.13 4.47 12.10
C GLN A 94 1.44 5.71 11.52
N GLY A 95 0.21 5.56 11.02
CA GLY A 95 -0.57 6.64 10.44
C GLY A 95 -1.56 6.12 9.41
N GLY A 96 -2.14 7.03 8.64
CA GLY A 96 -3.09 6.67 7.60
C GLY A 96 -3.57 7.87 6.79
N PHE A 97 -4.37 7.58 5.76
CA PHE A 97 -4.97 8.55 4.88
C PHE A 97 -6.46 8.27 4.74
N PRO A 98 -7.30 9.32 4.62
CA PRO A 98 -8.75 9.16 4.55
C PRO A 98 -9.24 8.53 3.23
N HIS A 99 -8.41 8.48 2.18
CA HIS A 99 -8.72 7.89 0.88
C HIS A 99 -7.47 7.81 -0.01
N PHE A 100 -7.56 7.09 -1.13
CA PHE A 100 -6.45 6.88 -2.07
C PHE A 100 -5.77 8.15 -2.53
N HIS A 101 -6.51 9.15 -3.00
CA HIS A 101 -5.89 10.38 -3.50
C HIS A 101 -5.08 11.15 -2.44
N ALA A 102 -5.41 11.02 -1.15
CA ALA A 102 -4.63 11.65 -0.09
C ALA A 102 -3.29 10.94 0.07
N TRP A 103 -3.29 9.60 0.04
CA TRP A 103 -2.06 8.81 -0.01
C TRP A 103 -1.25 9.09 -1.29
N LEU A 104 -1.88 9.09 -2.47
CA LEU A 104 -1.18 9.30 -3.74
C LEU A 104 -0.49 10.68 -3.80
N ARG A 105 -1.14 11.73 -3.27
CA ARG A 105 -0.49 13.04 -3.15
C ARG A 105 0.76 12.96 -2.28
N ALA A 106 0.67 12.35 -1.10
CA ALA A 106 1.82 12.19 -0.22
C ALA A 106 2.92 11.33 -0.87
N ALA A 107 2.57 10.25 -1.56
CA ALA A 107 3.53 9.41 -2.29
C ALA A 107 4.23 10.17 -3.43
N VAL A 108 3.55 11.11 -4.08
CA VAL A 108 4.17 11.99 -5.10
C VAL A 108 5.10 13.02 -4.46
N GLU A 109 4.74 13.58 -3.29
CA GLU A 109 5.66 14.46 -2.55
C GLU A 109 6.91 13.69 -2.10
N ASP A 110 6.73 12.46 -1.57
CA ASP A 110 7.84 11.56 -1.22
C ASP A 110 8.70 11.26 -2.46
N PHE A 111 8.09 11.06 -3.63
CA PHE A 111 8.80 10.82 -4.89
C PHE A 111 9.67 11.99 -5.34
N ILE A 112 9.15 13.21 -5.21
CA ILE A 112 9.92 14.42 -5.53
C ILE A 112 11.08 14.56 -4.55
N ALA A 113 10.82 14.45 -3.25
CA ALA A 113 11.83 14.61 -2.21
C ALA A 113 12.95 13.55 -2.33
N TRP A 114 12.59 12.29 -2.59
CA TRP A 114 13.55 11.21 -2.81
C TRP A 114 14.44 11.48 -4.02
N GLY A 115 13.85 11.90 -5.14
CA GLY A 115 14.60 12.25 -6.34
C GLY A 115 15.52 13.46 -6.15
N GLU A 116 15.09 14.48 -5.39
CA GLU A 116 15.95 15.62 -5.03
C GLU A 116 17.16 15.19 -4.21
N GLU A 117 16.97 14.32 -3.22
CA GLU A 117 18.06 13.75 -2.41
C GLU A 117 19.04 12.94 -3.26
N GLU A 118 18.54 12.03 -4.11
CA GLU A 118 19.39 11.21 -4.99
C GLU A 118 20.19 12.04 -6.01
N LEU A 119 19.61 13.14 -6.49
CA LEU A 119 20.26 14.04 -7.45
C LEU A 119 21.14 15.11 -6.76
N GLY A 120 21.07 15.23 -5.43
CA GLY A 120 21.79 16.23 -4.65
C GLY A 120 21.32 17.67 -4.92
N LEU A 121 20.01 17.86 -5.12
CA LEU A 121 19.37 19.15 -5.39
C LEU A 121 19.02 19.94 -4.12
#